data_AF-A0A6G3YZM2-F1
#
_entry.id   AF-A0A6G3YZM2-F1
#
_cell.length_a   1.000
_cell.length_b   1.000
_cell.length_c   1.000
_cell.angle_alpha   90.00
_cell.angle_beta   90.00
_cell.angle_gamma   90.00
#
_symmetry.space_group_name_H-M   'P 1'
#
loop_
_entity.id
_entity.type
_entity.pdbx_description
1 polymer ?
#
loop_
_entity_poly.entity_id
_entity_poly.type
_entity_poly.pdbx_seq_one_letter_code
_entity_poly.pdbx_strand_id
1 'polypeptide(L)'
;MATITIDVPDELSEQLQQLGDRLPQLLQQCLQQPPLPARVYHYVLSFLASQPTPAEVASFRPTEEMQTRLRELVAKSKEGDLSEAEAQELTEYERIEHLIVMLKLGNLPYLTAPATP
;
A
#
# COMPACT_ATOMS: atom_id res chain seq x y z
N MET A 1 -12.41 -0.65 -29.38
CA MET A 1 -12.62 0.08 -28.11
C MET A 1 -13.82 -0.55 -27.43
N ALA A 2 -13.71 -0.88 -26.14
CA ALA A 2 -14.84 -1.39 -25.36
C ALA A 2 -15.37 -0.25 -24.47
N THR A 3 -16.68 -0.11 -24.38
CA THR A 3 -17.33 0.89 -23.53
C THR A 3 -17.76 0.20 -22.24
N ILE A 4 -17.31 0.72 -21.10
CA ILE A 4 -17.66 0.23 -19.76
C ILE A 4 -18.43 1.36 -19.06
N THR A 5 -19.60 1.04 -18.50
CA THR A 5 -20.37 1.94 -17.64
C THR A 5 -20.20 1.48 -16.19
N ILE A 6 -19.83 2.40 -15.30
CA ILE A 6 -19.57 2.11 -13.89
C ILE A 6 -20.43 3.05 -13.05
N ASP A 7 -21.19 2.50 -12.12
CA ASP A 7 -21.92 3.29 -11.13
C ASP A 7 -20.95 3.70 -10.02
N VAL A 8 -20.84 5.01 -9.76
CA VAL A 8 -19.96 5.59 -8.74
C VAL A 8 -20.77 6.50 -7.81
N PRO A 9 -20.41 6.60 -6.52
CA PRO A 9 -21.00 7.59 -5.61
C PRO A 9 -20.86 9.02 -6.15
N ASP A 10 -21.85 9.88 -5.86
CA ASP A 10 -21.86 11.28 -6.29
C ASP A 10 -20.60 12.05 -5.84
N GLU A 11 -20.06 11.72 -4.67
CA GLU A 11 -18.82 12.29 -4.13
C GLU A 11 -17.59 12.03 -5.01
N LEU A 12 -17.58 10.92 -5.75
CA LEU A 12 -16.52 10.57 -6.69
C LEU A 12 -16.77 11.13 -8.10
N SER A 13 -18.01 11.47 -8.45
CA SER A 13 -18.37 12.06 -9.74
C SER A 13 -17.55 13.31 -10.04
N GLU A 14 -17.48 14.25 -9.11
CA GLU A 14 -16.73 15.49 -9.29
C GLU A 14 -15.22 15.23 -9.46
N GLN A 15 -14.66 14.29 -8.70
CA GLN A 15 -13.24 13.94 -8.77
C GLN A 15 -12.90 13.27 -10.11
N LEU A 16 -13.79 12.41 -10.62
CA LEU A 16 -13.62 11.73 -11.90
C LEU A 16 -13.76 12.69 -13.08
N GLN A 17 -14.67 13.66 -13.00
CA GLN A 17 -14.80 14.73 -13.99
C GLN A 17 -13.54 15.60 -14.06
N GLN A 18 -12.92 15.92 -12.92
CA GLN A 18 -11.65 16.66 -12.87
C GLN A 18 -10.50 15.89 -13.53
N LEU A 19 -10.51 14.56 -13.45
CA LEU A 19 -9.52 13.71 -14.09
C LEU A 19 -9.69 13.65 -15.62
N GLY A 20 -10.93 13.73 -16.11
CA GLY A 20 -11.26 13.87 -17.54
C GLY A 20 -10.49 12.88 -18.43
N ASP A 21 -9.70 13.41 -19.37
CA ASP A 21 -8.92 12.63 -20.34
C ASP A 21 -7.78 11.81 -19.71
N ARG A 22 -7.42 12.08 -18.45
CA ARG A 22 -6.42 11.28 -17.72
C ARG A 22 -7.01 10.01 -17.12
N LEU A 23 -8.33 9.92 -17.03
CA LEU A 23 -9.02 8.77 -16.42
C LEU A 23 -8.66 7.43 -17.10
N PRO A 24 -8.68 7.30 -18.44
CA PRO A 24 -8.34 6.04 -19.10
C PRO A 24 -6.89 5.63 -18.88
N GLN A 25 -5.97 6.59 -18.80
CA GLN A 25 -4.55 6.34 -18.55
C GLN A 25 -4.31 5.87 -17.13
N LEU A 26 -4.99 6.47 -16.14
CA LEU A 26 -4.95 6.02 -14.74
C LEU A 26 -5.58 4.64 -14.58
N LEU A 27 -6.71 4.38 -15.24
CA LEU A 27 -7.33 3.05 -15.25
C LEU A 27 -6.39 2.01 -15.87
N GLN A 28 -5.75 2.32 -16.99
CA GLN A 28 -4.73 1.44 -17.58
C GLN A 28 -3.58 1.18 -16.61
N GLN A 29 -3.11 2.22 -15.90
CA GLN A 29 -2.05 2.09 -14.93
C GLN A 29 -2.46 1.22 -13.74
N CYS A 30 -3.68 1.36 -13.22
CA CYS A 30 -4.24 0.49 -12.18
C CYS A 30 -4.48 -0.96 -12.64
N LEU A 31 -4.67 -1.19 -13.95
CA LEU A 31 -4.83 -2.51 -14.53
C LEU A 31 -3.48 -3.20 -14.80
N GLN A 32 -2.43 -2.43 -15.10
CA GLN A 32 -1.07 -2.95 -15.33
C GLN A 32 -0.23 -3.03 -14.06
N GLN A 33 -0.44 -2.11 -13.14
CA GLN A 33 0.01 -2.14 -11.78
C GLN A 33 -1.24 -2.40 -10.96
N PRO A 34 -1.58 -3.67 -10.66
CA PRO A 34 -2.67 -3.93 -9.74
C PRO A 34 -2.45 -3.04 -8.51
N PRO A 35 -3.50 -2.56 -7.84
CA PRO A 35 -3.39 -1.80 -6.60
C PRO A 35 -2.86 -2.72 -5.49
N LEU A 36 -1.63 -3.20 -5.65
CA LEU A 36 -0.76 -3.72 -4.64
C LEU A 36 -0.48 -2.60 -3.67
N PRO A 37 -0.18 -2.96 -2.43
CA PRO A 37 -0.92 -2.62 -1.23
C PRO A 37 -0.83 -1.13 -0.92
N ALA A 38 -1.43 -0.28 -1.76
CA ALA A 38 -1.49 1.17 -1.59
C ALA A 38 -2.08 1.52 -0.22
N ARG A 39 -3.01 0.68 0.26
CA ARG A 39 -3.59 0.77 1.60
C ARG A 39 -2.56 0.53 2.71
N VAL A 40 -1.61 -0.39 2.51
CA VAL A 40 -0.54 -0.69 3.47
C VAL A 40 0.54 0.38 3.43
N TYR A 41 0.97 0.79 2.24
CA TYR A 41 1.89 1.92 2.11
C TYR A 41 1.29 3.18 2.71
N HIS A 42 0.02 3.46 2.44
CA HIS A 42 -0.70 4.56 3.06
C HIS A 42 -0.79 4.41 4.58
N TYR A 43 -1.06 3.22 5.10
CA TYR A 43 -1.08 2.96 6.55
C TYR A 43 0.29 3.28 7.20
N VAL A 44 1.38 2.82 6.60
CA VAL A 44 2.73 3.11 7.09
C VAL A 44 3.08 4.59 6.96
N LEU A 45 2.78 5.22 5.82
CA LEU A 45 3.07 6.63 5.58
C LEU A 45 2.26 7.55 6.50
N SER A 46 0.98 7.23 6.74
CA SER A 46 0.13 7.95 7.68
C SER A 46 0.64 7.83 9.11
N PHE A 47 1.12 6.65 9.51
CA PHE A 47 1.78 6.46 10.80
C PHE A 47 3.09 7.27 10.92
N LEU A 48 3.89 7.35 9.87
CA LEU A 48 5.10 8.19 9.89
C LEU A 48 4.77 9.69 9.92
N ALA A 49 3.73 10.10 9.19
CA ALA A 49 3.28 11.49 9.14
C ALA A 49 2.75 12.00 10.50
N SER A 50 2.27 11.11 11.37
CA SER A 50 1.85 11.47 12.74
C SER A 50 3.02 11.70 13.70
N GLN A 51 4.29 11.66 13.23
CA GLN A 51 5.49 11.85 14.05
C GLN A 51 5.52 10.93 15.28
N PRO A 52 5.51 9.60 15.06
CA PRO A 52 5.37 8.63 16.13
C PRO A 52 6.60 8.64 17.03
N THR A 53 6.40 8.41 18.32
CA THR A 53 7.47 8.21 19.28
C THR A 53 8.25 6.91 19.00
N PRO A 54 9.50 6.78 19.47
CA PRO A 54 10.26 5.53 19.32
C PRO A 54 9.55 4.30 19.92
N ALA A 55 8.78 4.49 21.00
CA ALA A 55 7.98 3.43 21.60
C ALA A 55 6.81 3.00 20.70
N GLU A 56 6.12 3.95 20.08
CA GLU A 56 5.06 3.68 19.10
C GLU A 56 5.62 2.97 17.87
N VAL A 57 6.78 3.41 17.37
CA VAL A 57 7.50 2.76 16.26
C VAL A 57 7.86 1.31 16.61
N ALA A 58 8.37 1.04 17.80
CA ALA A 58 8.69 -0.31 18.25
C ALA A 58 7.43 -1.20 18.30
N SER A 59 6.29 -0.62 18.69
CA SER A 59 5.01 -1.31 18.75
C SER A 59 4.29 -1.42 17.40
N PHE A 60 4.75 -0.72 16.37
CA PHE A 60 4.10 -0.69 15.05
C PHE A 60 3.98 -2.09 14.46
N ARG A 61 2.77 -2.45 14.03
CA ARG A 61 2.44 -3.73 13.41
C ARG A 61 1.39 -3.55 12.31
N PRO A 62 1.41 -4.38 11.26
CA PRO A 62 0.32 -4.43 10.29
C PRO A 62 -1.02 -4.74 10.96
N THR A 63 -2.12 -4.24 10.40
CA THR A 63 -3.47 -4.55 10.89
C THR A 63 -3.80 -6.04 10.72
N GLU A 64 -4.79 -6.54 11.46
CA GLU A 64 -5.23 -7.94 11.36
C GLU A 64 -5.70 -8.34 9.96
N GLU A 65 -6.31 -7.42 9.22
CA GLU A 65 -6.72 -7.60 7.82
C GLU A 65 -5.48 -7.88 6.94
N MET A 66 -4.43 -7.07 7.09
CA MET A 66 -3.18 -7.22 6.34
C MET A 66 -2.45 -8.52 6.67
N GLN A 67 -2.41 -8.87 7.96
CA GLN A 67 -1.81 -10.13 8.40
C GLN A 67 -2.58 -11.35 7.86
N THR A 68 -3.90 -11.26 7.80
CA THR A 68 -4.75 -12.34 7.26
C THR A 68 -4.52 -12.52 5.77
N ARG A 69 -4.53 -11.42 5.00
CA ARG A 69 -4.23 -11.46 3.57
C ARG A 69 -2.85 -12.01 3.27
N LEU A 70 -1.84 -11.59 4.03
CA LEU A 70 -0.48 -12.13 3.90
C LEU A 70 -0.44 -13.65 4.15
N ARG A 71 -1.13 -14.14 5.19
CA ARG A 71 -1.21 -15.58 5.47
C ARG A 71 -1.86 -16.36 4.32
N GLU A 72 -2.92 -15.82 3.73
CA GLU A 72 -3.57 -16.42 2.55
C GLU A 72 -2.63 -16.51 1.35
N LEU A 73 -1.92 -15.41 1.02
CA LEU A 73 -0.96 -15.39 -0.09
C LEU A 73 0.18 -16.39 0.12
N VAL A 74 0.71 -16.48 1.35
CA VAL A 74 1.75 -17.46 1.70
C VAL A 74 1.22 -18.89 1.60
N ALA A 75 -0.02 -19.16 2.00
CA ALA A 75 -0.64 -20.47 1.87
C ALA A 75 -0.78 -20.86 0.39
N LYS A 76 -1.34 -19.97 -0.45
CA LYS A 76 -1.45 -20.17 -1.90
C LYS A 76 -0.10 -20.35 -2.58
N SER A 77 0.92 -19.60 -2.16
CA SER A 77 2.29 -19.72 -2.66
C SER A 77 2.85 -21.13 -2.42
N LYS A 78 2.58 -21.71 -1.24
CA LYS A 78 3.01 -23.09 -0.92
C LYS A 78 2.24 -24.14 -1.72
N GLU A 79 0.99 -23.88 -2.06
CA GLU A 79 0.13 -24.76 -2.85
C GLU A 79 0.42 -24.66 -4.36
N GLY A 80 1.17 -23.65 -4.78
CA GLY A 80 1.51 -23.40 -6.20
C GLY A 80 0.39 -22.76 -7.00
N ASP A 81 -0.66 -22.26 -6.35
CA ASP A 81 -1.85 -21.66 -6.97
C ASP A 81 -1.81 -20.11 -6.90
N LEU A 82 -0.61 -19.55 -7.01
CA LEU A 82 -0.39 -18.11 -6.93
C LEU A 82 -0.49 -17.50 -8.33
N SER A 83 -1.47 -16.63 -8.53
CA SER A 83 -1.52 -15.83 -9.76
C SER A 83 -0.36 -14.83 -9.84
N GLU A 84 -0.04 -14.34 -11.04
CA GLU A 84 1.02 -13.33 -11.22
C GLU A 84 0.75 -12.06 -10.40
N ALA A 85 -0.51 -11.64 -10.30
CA ALA A 85 -0.91 -10.50 -9.46
C ALA A 85 -0.68 -10.79 -7.96
N GLU A 86 -1.00 -11.98 -7.48
CA GLU A 86 -0.77 -12.38 -6.09
C GLU A 86 0.72 -12.56 -5.76
N ALA A 87 1.53 -12.98 -6.74
CA ALA A 87 2.99 -13.05 -6.59
C ALA A 87 3.61 -11.66 -6.44
N GLN A 88 3.14 -10.70 -7.25
CA GLN A 88 3.53 -9.30 -7.07
C GLN A 88 3.02 -8.75 -5.74
N GLU A 89 1.80 -9.12 -5.29
CA GLU A 89 1.26 -8.73 -3.98
C GLU A 89 2.15 -9.20 -2.84
N LEU A 90 2.58 -10.47 -2.88
CA LEU A 90 3.48 -11.05 -1.89
C LEU A 90 4.84 -10.33 -1.88
N THR A 91 5.38 -10.01 -3.06
CA THR A 91 6.64 -9.24 -3.20
C THR A 91 6.54 -7.85 -2.55
N GLU A 92 5.41 -7.17 -2.68
CA GLU A 92 5.21 -5.87 -2.05
C GLU A 92 5.06 -5.99 -0.53
N TYR A 93 4.39 -7.03 -0.02
CA TYR A 93 4.35 -7.30 1.42
C TYR A 93 5.76 -7.51 2.01
N GLU A 94 6.66 -8.20 1.30
CA GLU A 94 8.06 -8.36 1.72
C GLU A 94 8.79 -7.01 1.80
N ARG A 95 8.60 -6.13 0.81
CA ARG A 95 9.20 -4.77 0.84
C ARG A 95 8.73 -3.94 2.03
N ILE A 96 7.44 -4.04 2.37
CA ILE A 96 6.87 -3.35 3.52
C ILE A 96 7.44 -3.92 4.82
N GLU A 97 7.58 -5.23 4.94
CA GLU A 97 8.18 -5.88 6.11
C GLU A 97 9.61 -5.37 6.33
N HIS A 98 10.42 -5.33 5.27
CA HIS A 98 11.75 -4.73 5.29
C HIS A 98 11.73 -3.26 5.73
N LEU A 99 10.79 -2.46 5.23
CA LEU A 99 10.65 -1.06 5.60
C LEU A 99 10.30 -0.89 7.10
N ILE A 100 9.38 -1.71 7.62
CA ILE A 100 9.02 -1.72 9.04
C ILE A 100 10.21 -2.12 9.91
N VAL A 101 10.98 -3.12 9.48
CA VAL A 101 12.20 -3.53 10.19
C VAL A 101 13.22 -2.39 10.22
N MET A 102 13.46 -1.72 9.08
CA MET A 102 14.35 -0.54 9.03
C MET A 102 13.87 0.59 9.95
N LEU A 103 12.55 0.84 9.97
CA LEU A 103 11.93 1.83 10.84
C LEU A 103 12.15 1.48 12.33
N LYS A 104 11.97 0.22 12.72
CA LYS A 104 12.18 -0.26 14.10
C LYS A 104 13.64 -0.23 14.53
N LEU A 105 14.56 -0.48 13.61
CA LEU A 105 16.00 -0.40 13.87
C LEU A 105 16.51 1.04 13.97
N GLY A 106 15.66 2.04 13.73
CA GLY A 106 16.07 3.45 13.73
C GLY A 106 17.04 3.80 12.58
N ASN A 107 17.11 2.95 11.55
CA ASN A 107 18.07 3.09 10.44
C ASN A 107 17.64 4.12 9.39
N LEU A 108 16.66 4.96 9.72
CA LEU A 108 16.25 6.11 8.91
C LEU A 108 16.95 7.35 9.47
N PRO A 109 18.11 7.76 8.93
CA PRO A 109 18.92 8.85 9.47
C PRO A 109 18.18 10.19 9.56
N TYR A 110 17.10 10.37 8.80
CA TYR A 110 16.28 11.57 8.76
C TYR A 110 15.19 11.65 9.85
N LEU A 111 14.89 10.56 10.58
CA LEU A 111 13.88 10.58 11.66
C LEU A 111 14.49 10.86 13.04
N THR A 112 15.81 10.74 13.18
CA THR A 112 16.55 10.98 14.43
C THR A 112 17.28 12.32 14.48
N ALA A 113 17.30 13.08 13.37
CA ALA A 113 17.86 14.43 13.38
C ALA A 113 16.84 15.40 14.01
N PRO A 114 17.16 16.07 15.12
CA PRO A 114 16.33 17.18 15.58
C PRO A 114 16.28 18.22 14.45
N ALA A 115 15.08 18.71 14.13
CA ALA A 115 14.92 19.85 13.25
C ALA A 115 15.80 20.99 13.77
N THR A 116 16.88 21.26 13.05
CA THR A 116 17.80 22.35 13.37
C THR A 116 17.00 23.67 13.26
N PRO A 117 17.06 24.56 14.28
CA PRO A 117 16.34 25.83 14.27
C PRO A 117 16.82 26.79 13.18
#